data_AF-A0A1G3IHY5-F1
#
_entry.id   AF-A0A1G3IHY5-F1
#
_cell.length_a   1.000
_cell.length_b   1.000
_cell.length_c   1.000
_cell.angle_alpha   90.00
_cell.angle_beta   90.00
_cell.angle_gamma   90.00
#
_symmetry.space_group_name_H-M   'P 1'
#
loop_
_entity.id
_entity.type
_entity.pdbx_description
1 polymer ?
#
loop_
_entity_poly.entity_id
_entity_poly.type
_entity_poly.pdbx_seq_one_letter_code
_entity_poly.pdbx_strand_id
1 'polypeptide(L)'
;MMKLKRLLPAAIVAFAASFAANATNLLLPPANEITVGVYGDFSVYSLDLLQKCAAAGDARCLPSGPYPVQSSPGQINDQLIIYRNSNGTQVDNYSSPTGPFAGQSPAVVKVDDPFDAPTGSGDTDFNMTALGEPATTWAGATDIVGRWDASLSSVLAYLTHGTIRSDLVFMFDNNQQGEDLSQQQFIWAEIKILDAAGAETGTCYELNSNLNSGTLGHCGDTGGDPLFTAFDQPTDYVGTVGRFCVDFTTGAAYNQGAANQGACDPGDYFVNNNLGASNAEFAAYVDELNNNLEAWATAGYFMSVDFKMRGLNDGGEQLFICDFCALTPENFIPEPNSLALVGLALFAVAGLARRRRN
;
A
#
# COMPACT_ATOMS: atom_id res chain seq x y z
N MET A 1 -50.61 -43.19 -16.10
CA MET A 1 -49.58 -42.78 -15.10
C MET A 1 -48.22 -43.21 -15.60
N MET A 2 -47.39 -42.30 -16.12
CA MET A 2 -45.99 -42.58 -16.42
C MET A 2 -45.18 -41.28 -16.22
N LYS A 3 -44.12 -41.37 -15.40
CA LYS A 3 -43.38 -40.25 -14.83
C LYS A 3 -42.44 -39.61 -15.86
N LEU A 4 -42.57 -38.31 -16.09
CA LEU A 4 -41.60 -37.49 -16.82
C LEU A 4 -41.05 -36.40 -15.89
N LYS A 5 -40.01 -36.70 -15.09
CA LYS A 5 -39.17 -35.67 -14.44
C LYS A 5 -37.76 -36.22 -14.15
N ARG A 6 -36.83 -35.99 -15.07
CA ARG A 6 -35.38 -36.01 -14.80
C ARG A 6 -34.74 -34.90 -15.62
N LEU A 7 -33.73 -34.28 -15.00
CA LEU A 7 -32.75 -33.31 -15.54
C LEU A 7 -33.21 -31.85 -15.62
N LEU A 8 -33.08 -31.13 -14.50
CA LEU A 8 -32.53 -29.77 -14.44
C LEU A 8 -32.31 -29.48 -12.92
N PRO A 9 -31.09 -29.69 -12.40
CA PRO A 9 -30.30 -28.53 -11.98
C PRO A 9 -28.79 -28.82 -12.05
N ALA A 10 -28.12 -28.43 -13.13
CA ALA A 10 -26.65 -28.45 -13.18
C ALA A 10 -26.05 -27.17 -13.79
N ALA A 11 -26.88 -26.29 -14.37
CA ALA A 11 -26.43 -25.07 -15.03
C ALA A 11 -26.47 -23.81 -14.16
N ILE A 12 -27.09 -23.87 -12.96
CA ILE A 12 -27.24 -22.69 -12.08
C ILE A 12 -26.11 -22.61 -11.03
N VAL A 13 -25.43 -23.72 -10.71
CA VAL A 13 -24.33 -23.72 -9.73
C VAL A 13 -23.03 -23.12 -10.31
N ALA A 14 -22.88 -23.07 -11.64
CA ALA A 14 -21.70 -22.46 -12.28
C ALA A 14 -21.76 -20.92 -12.37
N PHE A 15 -22.90 -20.29 -12.04
CA PHE A 15 -23.05 -18.83 -12.13
C PHE A 15 -22.69 -18.11 -10.82
N ALA A 16 -22.46 -18.84 -9.73
CA ALA A 16 -22.15 -18.27 -8.42
C ALA A 16 -20.64 -18.29 -8.07
N ALA A 17 -19.80 -18.89 -8.92
CA ALA A 17 -18.36 -19.03 -8.66
C ALA A 17 -17.48 -17.97 -9.34
N SER A 18 -18.07 -16.94 -9.95
CA SER A 18 -17.34 -15.88 -10.67
C SER A 18 -17.48 -14.49 -10.05
N PHE A 19 -17.83 -14.41 -8.77
CA PHE A 19 -17.53 -13.22 -7.98
C PHE A 19 -16.14 -13.43 -7.36
N ALA A 20 -15.11 -13.45 -8.21
CA ALA A 20 -13.78 -13.09 -7.72
C ALA A 20 -13.92 -11.65 -7.21
N ALA A 21 -13.54 -11.40 -5.96
CA ALA A 21 -13.38 -10.05 -5.47
C ALA A 21 -12.49 -9.32 -6.49
N ASN A 22 -12.98 -8.21 -7.06
CA ASN A 22 -12.13 -7.39 -7.91
C ASN A 22 -11.10 -6.77 -6.98
N ALA A 23 -9.84 -7.18 -7.11
CA ALA A 23 -8.72 -6.40 -6.58
C ALA A 23 -8.91 -4.95 -7.04
N THR A 24 -8.73 -4.01 -6.12
CA THR A 24 -8.87 -2.59 -6.43
C THR A 24 -7.68 -2.19 -7.29
N ASN A 25 -7.90 -2.13 -8.61
CA ASN A 25 -6.88 -1.78 -9.59
C ASN A 25 -6.58 -0.27 -9.55
N LEU A 26 -5.55 0.15 -8.80
CA LEU A 26 -5.17 1.55 -8.69
C LEU A 26 -4.10 1.92 -9.72
N LEU A 27 -4.44 2.79 -10.67
CA LEU A 27 -3.47 3.37 -11.60
C LEU A 27 -3.14 4.80 -11.16
N LEU A 28 -1.92 4.98 -10.66
CA LEU A 28 -1.40 6.29 -10.28
C LEU A 28 -1.02 7.07 -11.55
N PRO A 29 -1.29 8.38 -11.61
CA PRO A 29 -0.86 9.21 -12.73
C PRO A 29 0.66 9.32 -12.74
N PRO A 30 1.28 9.66 -13.89
CA PRO A 30 2.70 9.97 -13.94
C PRO A 30 3.08 11.06 -12.93
N ALA A 31 4.21 10.86 -12.25
CA ALA A 31 4.74 11.81 -11.27
C ALA A 31 5.00 13.17 -11.92
N ASN A 32 4.51 14.23 -11.29
CA ASN A 32 4.73 15.63 -11.68
C ASN A 32 4.58 16.55 -10.46
N GLU A 33 4.76 17.85 -10.67
CA GLU A 33 4.77 18.86 -9.61
C GLU A 33 3.46 18.96 -8.81
N ILE A 34 2.31 18.52 -9.36
CA ILE A 34 1.05 18.44 -8.62
C ILE A 34 0.93 17.12 -7.88
N THR A 35 1.25 16.02 -8.54
CA THR A 35 0.81 14.70 -8.09
C THR A 35 1.70 14.11 -7.00
N VAL A 36 2.98 14.49 -6.96
CA VAL A 36 3.99 13.85 -6.09
C VAL A 36 4.80 14.88 -5.30
N GLY A 37 4.92 14.64 -3.99
CA GLY A 37 6.00 15.17 -3.17
C GLY A 37 7.16 14.18 -3.05
N VAL A 38 8.40 14.66 -3.08
CA VAL A 38 9.59 13.82 -2.91
C VAL A 38 10.15 14.02 -1.50
N TYR A 39 10.35 12.92 -0.79
CA TYR A 39 10.80 12.87 0.60
C TYR A 39 11.90 11.81 0.74
N GLY A 40 13.16 12.24 0.77
CA GLY A 40 14.30 11.33 0.66
C GLY A 40 14.25 10.55 -0.67
N ASP A 41 14.24 9.23 -0.59
CA ASP A 41 14.19 8.32 -1.75
C ASP A 41 12.75 8.01 -2.21
N PHE A 42 11.75 8.50 -1.49
CA PHE A 42 10.35 8.19 -1.73
C PHE A 42 9.65 9.28 -2.53
N SER A 43 8.87 8.82 -3.51
CA SER A 43 7.86 9.63 -4.18
C SER A 43 6.50 9.33 -3.55
N VAL A 44 5.81 10.36 -3.05
CA VAL A 44 4.57 10.25 -2.27
C VAL A 44 3.43 11.02 -2.94
N TYR A 45 2.35 10.32 -3.23
CA TYR A 45 1.08 10.87 -3.70
C TYR A 45 0.12 11.12 -2.53
N SER A 46 -0.63 12.22 -2.60
CA SER A 46 -1.87 12.41 -1.82
C SER A 46 -3.06 11.91 -2.63
N LEU A 47 -3.78 10.91 -2.12
CA LEU A 47 -4.88 10.28 -2.85
C LEU A 47 -6.12 11.17 -2.92
N ASP A 48 -6.37 11.99 -1.91
CA ASP A 48 -7.44 13.00 -1.94
C ASP A 48 -7.14 14.11 -2.97
N LEU A 49 -5.88 14.55 -3.09
CA LEU A 49 -5.47 15.48 -4.14
C LEU A 49 -5.75 14.88 -5.51
N LEU A 50 -5.28 13.65 -5.76
CA LEU A 50 -5.49 12.96 -7.04
C LEU A 50 -6.97 12.81 -7.37
N GLN A 51 -7.80 12.43 -6.39
CA GLN A 51 -9.26 12.36 -6.56
C GLN A 51 -9.85 13.70 -6.99
N LYS A 52 -9.45 14.80 -6.34
CA LYS A 52 -10.00 16.13 -6.58
C LYS A 52 -9.55 16.73 -7.90
N CYS A 53 -8.26 16.70 -8.20
CA CYS A 53 -7.74 17.29 -9.44
C CYS A 53 -8.17 16.49 -10.68
N ALA A 54 -8.28 15.17 -10.56
CA ALA A 54 -8.85 14.36 -11.64
C ALA A 54 -10.35 14.61 -11.84
N ALA A 55 -11.13 14.76 -10.77
CA ALA A 55 -12.55 15.11 -10.85
C ALA A 55 -12.77 16.50 -11.48
N ALA A 56 -11.81 17.42 -11.32
CA ALA A 56 -11.79 18.71 -11.98
C ALA A 56 -11.36 18.64 -13.47
N GLY A 57 -10.92 17.46 -13.95
CA GLY A 57 -10.46 17.26 -15.32
C GLY A 57 -9.03 17.76 -15.59
N ASP A 58 -8.21 17.91 -14.56
CA ASP A 58 -6.80 18.27 -14.72
C ASP A 58 -6.03 17.10 -15.35
N ALA A 59 -5.50 17.32 -16.55
CA ALA A 59 -4.78 16.30 -17.29
C ALA A 59 -3.52 15.80 -16.57
N ARG A 60 -2.93 16.59 -15.67
CA ARG A 60 -1.76 16.20 -14.87
C ARG A 60 -2.09 15.12 -13.83
N CYS A 61 -3.37 14.97 -13.48
CA CYS A 61 -3.84 13.98 -12.51
C CYS A 61 -4.50 12.76 -13.15
N LEU A 62 -4.46 12.66 -14.48
CA LEU A 62 -5.03 11.55 -15.21
C LEU A 62 -3.92 10.61 -15.71
N PRO A 63 -4.15 9.28 -15.69
CA PRO A 63 -5.30 8.58 -15.11
C PRO A 63 -5.35 8.69 -13.58
N SER A 64 -6.55 8.51 -13.00
CA SER A 64 -6.75 8.61 -11.56
C SER A 64 -7.55 7.43 -11.02
N GLY A 65 -7.15 6.91 -9.88
CA GLY A 65 -8.00 6.06 -9.05
C GLY A 65 -8.10 4.60 -9.52
N PRO A 66 -9.04 3.85 -8.94
CA PRO A 66 -10.20 4.32 -8.18
C PRO A 66 -9.83 4.84 -6.78
N TYR A 67 -10.42 5.99 -6.43
CA TYR A 67 -10.37 6.58 -5.10
C TYR A 67 -11.79 6.67 -4.52
N PRO A 68 -11.96 6.56 -3.19
CA PRO A 68 -10.93 6.32 -2.19
C PRO A 68 -10.48 4.85 -2.13
N VAL A 69 -9.24 4.61 -1.68
CA VAL A 69 -8.73 3.25 -1.43
C VAL A 69 -9.10 2.87 0.00
N GLN A 70 -9.91 1.83 0.16
CA GLN A 70 -10.40 1.40 1.48
C GLN A 70 -9.27 0.86 2.35
N SER A 71 -9.24 1.26 3.63
CA SER A 71 -8.21 0.84 4.61
C SER A 71 -8.76 0.36 5.95
N SER A 72 -10.08 0.29 6.19
CA SER A 72 -10.55 -0.18 7.50
C SER A 72 -10.16 -1.65 7.78
N PRO A 73 -10.08 -2.06 9.06
CA PRO A 73 -9.89 -3.45 9.41
C PRO A 73 -10.87 -4.39 8.67
N GLY A 74 -10.32 -5.39 8.00
CA GLY A 74 -11.06 -6.34 7.16
C GLY A 74 -11.28 -5.91 5.71
N GLN A 75 -10.97 -4.66 5.34
CA GLN A 75 -10.96 -4.20 3.94
C GLN A 75 -9.60 -4.35 3.25
N ILE A 76 -8.52 -4.43 4.04
CA ILE A 76 -7.15 -4.65 3.54
C ILE A 76 -6.69 -6.10 3.69
N ASN A 77 -7.62 -7.02 3.87
CA ASN A 77 -7.33 -8.42 4.19
C ASN A 77 -6.68 -9.19 3.05
N ASP A 78 -6.87 -8.75 1.81
CA ASP A 78 -6.20 -9.27 0.63
C ASP A 78 -4.90 -8.52 0.31
N GLN A 79 -4.56 -7.48 1.07
CA GLN A 79 -3.34 -6.71 0.91
C GLN A 79 -2.18 -7.33 1.70
N LEU A 80 -0.95 -7.01 1.30
CA LEU A 80 0.24 -7.39 2.05
C LEU A 80 0.52 -6.36 3.16
N ILE A 81 0.26 -6.73 4.40
CA ILE A 81 0.20 -5.80 5.52
C ILE A 81 1.53 -5.78 6.26
N ILE A 82 2.05 -4.59 6.54
CA ILE A 82 3.30 -4.35 7.28
C ILE A 82 2.99 -3.93 8.72
N TYR A 83 1.99 -3.07 8.87
CA TYR A 83 1.57 -2.50 10.14
C TYR A 83 0.06 -2.29 10.12
N ARG A 84 -0.62 -2.72 11.18
CA ARG A 84 -2.09 -2.78 11.22
C ARG A 84 -2.67 -2.21 12.50
N ASN A 85 -3.94 -1.81 12.45
CA ASN A 85 -4.72 -1.57 13.64
C ASN A 85 -4.93 -2.88 14.44
N SER A 86 -4.60 -2.88 15.74
CA SER A 86 -4.69 -4.06 16.61
C SER A 86 -6.07 -4.26 17.29
N ASN A 87 -7.07 -3.42 16.99
CA ASN A 87 -8.42 -3.53 17.53
C ASN A 87 -9.29 -4.60 16.83
N GLY A 88 -9.13 -5.86 17.24
CA GLY A 88 -10.26 -6.81 17.37
C GLY A 88 -10.59 -7.75 16.22
N THR A 89 -10.00 -7.58 15.03
CA THR A 89 -9.99 -8.59 13.97
C THR A 89 -8.59 -8.66 13.39
N GLN A 90 -7.80 -9.63 13.86
CA GLN A 90 -6.45 -9.88 13.36
C GLN A 90 -6.52 -10.12 11.85
N VAL A 91 -6.04 -9.14 11.08
CA VAL A 91 -5.79 -9.28 9.65
C VAL A 91 -4.31 -9.60 9.50
N ASP A 92 -3.98 -10.88 9.48
CA ASP A 92 -2.62 -11.39 9.28
C ASP A 92 -2.38 -11.71 7.80
N ASN A 93 -1.10 -11.80 7.41
CA ASN A 93 -0.72 -12.17 6.05
C ASN A 93 -0.98 -13.66 5.77
N TYR A 94 -0.90 -14.52 6.80
CA TYR A 94 -1.14 -15.97 6.68
C TYR A 94 -2.43 -16.50 7.31
N SER A 95 -2.76 -16.00 8.52
CA SER A 95 -3.78 -16.62 9.36
C SER A 95 -5.20 -16.19 8.96
N SER A 96 -5.31 -15.01 8.33
CA SER A 96 -6.56 -14.49 7.80
C SER A 96 -7.05 -15.40 6.66
N PRO A 97 -8.33 -15.85 6.66
CA PRO A 97 -8.87 -16.71 5.59
C PRO A 97 -8.81 -16.08 4.19
N THR A 98 -8.66 -14.76 4.13
CA THR A 98 -8.58 -13.93 2.93
C THR A 98 -7.22 -13.27 2.79
N GLY A 99 -6.26 -13.60 3.66
CA GLY A 99 -4.89 -13.10 3.64
C GLY A 99 -4.21 -13.32 2.28
N PRO A 100 -3.25 -12.47 1.89
CA PRO A 100 -2.49 -12.62 0.64
C PRO A 100 -1.78 -13.99 0.56
N PHE A 101 -1.45 -14.58 1.71
CA PHE A 101 -0.81 -15.89 1.80
C PHE A 101 -1.62 -16.89 2.62
N ALA A 102 -2.95 -16.75 2.61
CA ALA A 102 -3.87 -17.63 3.33
C ALA A 102 -3.59 -19.12 3.05
N GLY A 103 -3.32 -19.87 4.12
CA GLY A 103 -3.05 -21.32 4.05
C GLY A 103 -1.67 -21.70 3.50
N GLN A 104 -0.80 -20.74 3.21
CA GLN A 104 0.59 -21.00 2.85
C GLN A 104 1.45 -21.16 4.11
N SER A 105 2.52 -21.93 4.00
CA SER A 105 3.48 -22.09 5.11
C SER A 105 4.48 -20.93 5.08
N PRO A 106 4.75 -20.26 6.20
CA PRO A 106 5.73 -19.19 6.20
C PRO A 106 7.18 -19.70 6.02
N ALA A 107 7.41 -21.02 6.11
CA ALA A 107 8.68 -21.61 5.67
C ALA A 107 8.90 -21.52 4.14
N VAL A 108 7.84 -21.32 3.36
CA VAL A 108 7.85 -21.27 1.89
C VAL A 108 7.72 -19.83 1.40
N VAL A 109 6.70 -19.12 1.88
CA VAL A 109 6.52 -17.68 1.66
C VAL A 109 7.10 -16.99 2.87
N LYS A 110 8.17 -16.22 2.67
CA LYS A 110 8.95 -15.65 3.78
C LYS A 110 8.63 -14.18 3.89
N VAL A 111 7.53 -13.83 4.54
CA VAL A 111 7.07 -12.46 4.76
C VAL A 111 6.44 -12.29 6.12
N ASP A 112 6.82 -11.29 6.91
CA ASP A 112 6.33 -11.16 8.29
C ASP A 112 4.83 -10.93 8.35
N ASP A 113 4.20 -11.44 9.40
CA ASP A 113 2.89 -10.91 9.79
C ASP A 113 3.05 -9.43 10.19
N PRO A 114 1.98 -8.63 10.20
CA PRO A 114 2.10 -7.20 10.46
C PRO A 114 2.40 -6.89 11.93
N PHE A 115 3.14 -5.79 12.16
CA PHE A 115 3.24 -5.16 13.47
C PHE A 115 1.90 -4.58 13.91
N ASP A 116 1.66 -4.59 15.21
CA ASP A 116 0.45 -4.03 15.80
C ASP A 116 0.61 -2.53 16.10
N ALA A 117 -0.33 -1.74 15.59
CA ALA A 117 -0.47 -0.33 15.90
C ALA A 117 -0.79 -0.10 17.37
N PRO A 118 -0.32 1.04 17.93
CA PRO A 118 -0.84 1.52 19.20
C PRO A 118 -2.37 1.70 19.13
N THR A 119 -3.07 1.40 20.22
CA THR A 119 -4.54 1.47 20.26
C THR A 119 -5.02 2.63 21.08
N GLY A 120 -5.69 3.56 20.41
CA GLY A 120 -6.34 4.71 21.04
C GLY A 120 -5.40 5.89 21.32
N SER A 121 -5.98 6.97 21.81
CA SER A 121 -5.35 8.29 21.96
C SER A 121 -4.28 8.40 23.07
N GLY A 122 -3.83 7.28 23.64
CA GLY A 122 -2.90 7.25 24.79
C GLY A 122 -1.44 7.14 24.39
N ASP A 123 -1.17 6.56 23.22
CA ASP A 123 0.17 6.34 22.69
C ASP A 123 0.47 7.39 21.62
N THR A 124 1.53 8.18 21.84
CA THR A 124 1.90 9.29 20.96
C THR A 124 2.94 8.93 19.92
N ASP A 125 3.52 7.75 20.04
CA ASP A 125 4.68 7.31 19.27
C ASP A 125 4.57 5.82 18.95
N PHE A 126 5.08 5.40 17.80
CA PHE A 126 5.22 4.01 17.40
C PHE A 126 6.64 3.74 16.89
N ASN A 127 7.17 2.57 17.26
CA ASN A 127 8.42 2.02 16.75
C ASN A 127 8.29 0.52 16.51
N MET A 128 8.81 0.07 15.39
CA MET A 128 9.18 -1.34 15.26
C MET A 128 10.32 -1.66 16.23
N THR A 129 10.13 -2.69 17.04
CA THR A 129 11.10 -3.11 18.07
C THR A 129 11.07 -4.61 18.24
N ALA A 130 12.15 -5.18 18.75
CA ALA A 130 12.25 -6.60 19.09
C ALA A 130 11.11 -7.13 19.98
N LEU A 131 10.51 -6.27 20.81
CA LEU A 131 9.41 -6.66 21.71
C LEU A 131 8.04 -6.65 21.02
N GLY A 132 7.89 -5.82 19.98
CA GLY A 132 6.64 -5.70 19.19
C GLY A 132 6.66 -6.53 17.91
N GLU A 133 7.76 -7.20 17.62
CA GLU A 133 7.93 -8.01 16.43
C GLU A 133 6.97 -9.22 16.42
N PRO A 134 6.22 -9.42 15.32
CA PRO A 134 5.36 -10.57 15.18
C PRO A 134 6.20 -11.85 15.10
N ALA A 135 5.66 -12.94 15.64
CA ALA A 135 6.39 -14.21 15.64
C ALA A 135 6.58 -14.74 14.21
N THR A 136 7.80 -14.68 13.70
CA THR A 136 8.16 -15.24 12.40
C THR A 136 8.30 -16.77 12.51
N THR A 137 8.09 -17.51 11.41
CA THR A 137 8.37 -18.95 11.39
C THR A 137 9.51 -19.36 10.46
N TRP A 138 10.14 -18.41 9.73
CA TRP A 138 11.44 -18.64 9.09
C TRP A 138 12.56 -18.00 9.93
N ALA A 139 13.09 -18.74 10.88
CA ALA A 139 14.27 -18.29 11.62
C ALA A 139 15.51 -18.25 10.71
N GLY A 140 16.27 -17.15 10.74
CA GLY A 140 17.53 -17.02 9.99
C GLY A 140 18.16 -15.63 10.09
N ALA A 141 19.31 -15.43 9.45
CA ALA A 141 19.97 -14.12 9.41
C ALA A 141 19.25 -13.07 8.54
N THR A 142 18.22 -13.49 7.80
CA THR A 142 17.39 -12.64 6.92
C THR A 142 16.13 -12.11 7.61
N ASP A 143 15.97 -12.41 8.90
CA ASP A 143 14.88 -11.95 9.78
C ASP A 143 15.57 -11.05 10.82
N ILE A 144 15.43 -9.75 10.63
CA ILE A 144 16.14 -8.71 11.36
C ILE A 144 15.25 -8.23 12.49
N VAL A 145 15.61 -8.68 13.69
CA VAL A 145 14.89 -8.38 14.93
C VAL A 145 14.50 -6.91 15.05
N GLY A 146 13.18 -6.69 15.17
CA GLY A 146 12.57 -5.37 15.34
C GLY A 146 12.31 -4.63 14.04
N ARG A 147 12.24 -5.33 12.91
CA ARG A 147 11.85 -4.81 11.60
C ARG A 147 10.80 -5.72 10.99
N TRP A 148 10.15 -5.27 9.92
CA TRP A 148 9.29 -6.13 9.11
C TRP A 148 10.07 -6.61 7.89
N ASP A 149 10.20 -7.92 7.74
CA ASP A 149 11.03 -8.54 6.72
C ASP A 149 10.22 -9.36 5.71
N ALA A 150 10.70 -9.34 4.47
CA ALA A 150 10.10 -10.10 3.37
C ALA A 150 11.13 -10.54 2.35
N SER A 151 11.06 -11.78 1.86
CA SER A 151 11.81 -12.17 0.68
C SER A 151 11.23 -11.46 -0.53
N LEU A 152 12.11 -10.87 -1.34
CA LEU A 152 11.68 -10.14 -2.54
C LEU A 152 11.02 -11.06 -3.57
N SER A 153 11.32 -12.36 -3.53
CA SER A 153 10.61 -13.38 -4.29
C SER A 153 9.15 -13.58 -3.86
N SER A 154 8.85 -13.46 -2.56
CA SER A 154 7.48 -13.56 -2.04
C SER A 154 6.69 -12.29 -2.35
N VAL A 155 7.32 -11.13 -2.20
CA VAL A 155 6.74 -9.83 -2.59
C VAL A 155 6.44 -9.80 -4.09
N LEU A 156 7.39 -10.21 -4.94
CA LEU A 156 7.17 -10.29 -6.39
C LEU A 156 6.05 -11.28 -6.74
N ALA A 157 5.97 -12.43 -6.07
CA ALA A 157 4.91 -13.39 -6.30
C ALA A 157 3.53 -12.83 -5.92
N TYR A 158 3.44 -12.06 -4.84
CA TYR A 158 2.23 -11.33 -4.45
C TYR A 158 1.82 -10.28 -5.51
N LEU A 159 2.77 -9.49 -6.00
CA LEU A 159 2.52 -8.47 -7.03
C LEU A 159 2.28 -9.03 -8.45
N THR A 160 2.42 -10.35 -8.66
CA THR A 160 2.32 -10.96 -9.99
C THR A 160 1.01 -11.73 -10.15
N HIS A 161 0.14 -11.20 -11.01
CA HIS A 161 -1.18 -11.76 -11.33
C HIS A 161 -1.20 -12.33 -12.74
N GLY A 162 -0.84 -13.62 -12.84
CA GLY A 162 -0.75 -14.30 -14.14
C GLY A 162 0.41 -13.77 -14.97
N THR A 163 0.11 -12.96 -15.99
CA THR A 163 1.12 -12.31 -16.85
C THR A 163 1.36 -10.84 -16.51
N ILE A 164 0.58 -10.30 -15.56
CA ILE A 164 0.65 -8.89 -15.15
C ILE A 164 1.48 -8.79 -13.87
N ARG A 165 2.36 -7.78 -13.83
CA ARG A 165 3.17 -7.44 -12.66
C ARG A 165 2.81 -6.03 -12.22
N SER A 166 2.31 -5.92 -10.99
CA SER A 166 2.02 -4.65 -10.31
C SER A 166 3.29 -3.98 -9.80
N ASP A 167 3.25 -2.65 -9.65
CA ASP A 167 4.31 -1.89 -9.01
C ASP A 167 4.21 -1.99 -7.48
N LEU A 168 5.37 -2.07 -6.82
CA LEU A 168 5.49 -2.03 -5.37
C LEU A 168 5.17 -0.62 -4.88
N VAL A 169 3.95 -0.47 -4.37
CA VAL A 169 3.43 0.79 -3.83
C VAL A 169 2.95 0.56 -2.39
N PHE A 170 3.50 1.35 -1.48
CA PHE A 170 3.10 1.38 -0.07
C PHE A 170 1.92 2.33 0.10
N MET A 171 0.91 1.90 0.83
CA MET A 171 -0.30 2.64 1.13
C MET A 171 -0.34 2.93 2.61
N PHE A 172 -0.63 4.17 2.97
CA PHE A 172 -0.67 4.60 4.35
C PHE A 172 -1.99 5.31 4.68
N ASP A 173 -2.62 4.86 5.76
CA ASP A 173 -3.82 5.43 6.39
C ASP A 173 -3.38 6.37 7.51
N ASN A 174 -3.66 7.65 7.34
CA ASN A 174 -3.41 8.70 8.31
C ASN A 174 -4.68 8.99 9.11
N ASN A 175 -4.74 8.45 10.33
CA ASN A 175 -5.88 8.62 11.23
C ASN A 175 -5.53 9.50 12.45
N GLN A 176 -5.77 10.81 12.37
CA GLN A 176 -5.54 11.74 13.48
C GLN A 176 -6.84 12.43 13.94
N GLN A 177 -6.90 12.84 15.20
CA GLN A 177 -7.95 13.66 15.77
C GLN A 177 -7.79 15.13 15.39
N GLY A 178 -8.91 15.85 15.42
CA GLY A 178 -8.95 17.30 15.21
C GLY A 178 -9.18 17.67 13.76
N GLU A 179 -8.93 18.93 13.44
CA GLU A 179 -9.23 19.58 12.16
C GLU A 179 -8.17 20.61 11.74
N ASP A 180 -7.11 20.76 12.54
CA ASP A 180 -6.05 21.76 12.42
C ASP A 180 -4.66 21.09 12.53
N LEU A 181 -3.62 21.85 12.90
CA LEU A 181 -2.27 21.31 13.08
C LEU A 181 -2.16 20.23 14.16
N SER A 182 -3.19 20.04 15.00
CA SER A 182 -3.26 18.87 15.90
C SER A 182 -3.32 17.54 15.15
N GLN A 183 -3.69 17.54 13.86
CA GLN A 183 -3.65 16.35 13.00
C GLN A 183 -2.24 16.03 12.46
N GLN A 184 -1.23 16.82 12.81
CA GLN A 184 0.11 16.62 12.29
C GLN A 184 0.77 15.44 13.00
N GLN A 185 1.14 14.44 12.22
CA GLN A 185 1.97 13.32 12.64
C GLN A 185 3.31 13.40 11.91
N PHE A 186 4.31 12.70 12.42
CA PHE A 186 5.65 12.66 11.87
C PHE A 186 6.02 11.21 11.58
N ILE A 187 6.43 10.93 10.36
CA ILE A 187 6.73 9.59 9.86
C ILE A 187 8.19 9.53 9.43
N TRP A 188 8.84 8.43 9.79
CA TRP A 188 10.12 8.03 9.25
C TRP A 188 10.04 6.57 8.83
N ALA A 189 10.69 6.22 7.73
CA ALA A 189 10.76 4.85 7.26
C ALA A 189 12.11 4.58 6.60
N GLU A 190 12.60 3.35 6.75
CA GLU A 190 13.80 2.88 6.09
C GLU A 190 13.58 1.49 5.51
N ILE A 191 14.02 1.30 4.27
CA ILE A 191 14.03 0.01 3.59
C ILE A 191 15.48 -0.38 3.34
N LYS A 192 15.92 -1.52 3.88
CA LYS A 192 17.23 -2.12 3.60
C LYS A 192 17.08 -3.35 2.72
N ILE A 193 18.05 -3.55 1.84
CA ILE A 193 18.15 -4.77 1.02
C ILE A 193 19.23 -5.69 1.59
N LEU A 194 18.81 -6.89 1.96
CA LEU A 194 19.67 -7.94 2.49
C LEU A 194 19.92 -8.99 1.41
N ASP A 195 21.12 -9.53 1.38
CA ASP A 195 21.43 -10.66 0.52
C ASP A 195 20.78 -11.97 1.03
N ALA A 196 20.93 -13.05 0.28
CA ALA A 196 20.36 -14.35 0.64
C ALA A 196 20.94 -14.96 1.94
N ALA A 197 22.06 -14.43 2.43
CA ALA A 197 22.69 -14.80 3.70
C ALA A 197 22.28 -13.87 4.86
N GLY A 198 21.47 -12.84 4.60
CA GLY A 198 21.05 -11.86 5.60
C GLY A 198 22.05 -10.71 5.82
N ALA A 199 23.06 -10.57 4.97
CA ALA A 199 23.99 -9.46 5.06
C ALA A 199 23.45 -8.23 4.33
N GLU A 200 23.65 -7.04 4.91
CA GLU A 200 23.33 -5.78 4.24
C GLU A 200 24.14 -5.63 2.95
N THR A 201 23.46 -5.31 1.85
CA THR A 201 24.09 -5.12 0.54
C THR A 201 24.74 -3.73 0.37
N GLY A 202 24.48 -2.83 1.32
CA GLY A 202 24.77 -1.39 1.19
C GLY A 202 23.70 -0.61 0.42
N THR A 203 22.64 -1.28 -0.06
CA THR A 203 21.47 -0.62 -0.65
C THR A 203 20.42 -0.38 0.42
N CYS A 204 19.98 0.87 0.53
CA CYS A 204 18.98 1.32 1.47
C CYS A 204 18.23 2.53 0.91
N TYR A 205 16.99 2.72 1.36
CA TYR A 205 16.12 3.84 0.99
C TYR A 205 15.45 4.42 2.23
N GLU A 206 15.33 5.74 2.28
CA GLU A 206 14.82 6.42 3.46
C GLU A 206 13.75 7.46 3.12
N LEU A 207 12.65 7.43 3.88
CA LEU A 207 11.63 8.47 3.90
C LEU A 207 12.01 9.50 4.95
N ASN A 208 12.53 10.65 4.51
CA ASN A 208 12.95 11.73 5.40
C ASN A 208 12.59 13.12 4.86
N SER A 209 12.62 14.13 5.73
CA SER A 209 12.21 15.50 5.41
C SER A 209 13.31 16.38 4.82
N ASN A 210 14.46 15.82 4.41
CA ASN A 210 15.70 16.55 4.13
C ASN A 210 15.55 17.68 3.09
N LEU A 211 15.11 18.83 3.59
CA LEU A 211 15.17 20.14 2.95
C LEU A 211 16.49 20.85 3.27
N ASN A 212 17.37 20.34 4.15
CA ASN A 212 18.52 21.12 4.64
C ASN A 212 19.70 20.34 5.28
N SER A 213 20.18 19.26 4.68
CA SER A 213 21.50 18.74 5.04
C SER A 213 22.16 18.14 3.80
N GLY A 214 23.17 18.83 3.27
CA GLY A 214 24.07 18.30 2.22
C GLY A 214 24.96 17.15 2.72
N THR A 215 24.45 16.36 3.66
CA THR A 215 25.06 15.24 4.35
C THR A 215 23.97 14.17 4.42
N LEU A 216 24.04 13.27 3.44
CA LEU A 216 23.74 11.84 3.46
C LEU A 216 22.44 11.40 4.15
N GLY A 217 21.52 10.83 3.37
CA GLY A 217 20.49 9.94 3.92
C GLY A 217 21.14 8.84 4.76
N HIS A 218 20.44 8.42 5.82
CA HIS A 218 20.98 7.56 6.89
C HIS A 218 21.30 6.13 6.46
N CYS A 219 21.11 5.82 5.17
CA CYS A 219 21.61 4.65 4.44
C CYS A 219 23.15 4.53 4.36
N GLY A 220 23.86 4.93 5.42
CA GLY A 220 25.31 4.94 5.55
C GLY A 220 25.84 5.62 6.83
N ASP A 221 24.99 6.06 7.77
CA ASP A 221 25.47 6.68 9.00
C ASP A 221 25.69 5.67 10.14
N THR A 222 26.84 5.76 10.78
CA THR A 222 27.17 5.08 12.04
C THR A 222 26.39 5.66 13.25
N GLY A 223 25.63 6.73 13.04
CA GLY A 223 24.80 7.41 14.05
C GLY A 223 23.56 6.64 14.51
N GLY A 224 23.14 5.61 13.76
CA GLY A 224 21.93 4.83 14.02
C GLY A 224 20.65 5.56 13.61
N ASP A 225 19.53 4.85 13.62
CA ASP A 225 18.21 5.39 13.30
C ASP A 225 17.88 6.65 14.12
N PRO A 226 17.02 7.56 13.62
CA PRO A 226 16.74 8.80 14.33
C PRO A 226 16.22 8.53 15.75
N LEU A 227 16.96 9.05 16.73
CA LEU A 227 16.67 8.86 18.15
C LEU A 227 15.43 9.67 18.58
N PHE A 228 14.66 9.10 19.51
CA PHE A 228 13.48 9.71 20.15
C PHE A 228 13.80 10.90 21.08
N THR A 229 14.93 11.57 20.90
CA THR A 229 15.43 12.58 21.84
C THR A 229 15.12 13.98 21.33
N ALA A 230 13.96 14.50 21.75
CA ALA A 230 13.41 15.84 21.56
C ALA A 230 12.58 16.07 20.28
N PHE A 231 11.49 16.82 20.45
CA PHE A 231 10.53 17.25 19.42
C PHE A 231 11.14 18.28 18.43
N ASP A 232 12.40 18.65 18.63
CA ASP A 232 13.05 19.86 18.08
C ASP A 232 14.08 19.58 16.96
N GLN A 233 14.22 18.35 16.46
CA GLN A 233 15.01 18.07 15.24
C GLN A 233 14.09 17.61 14.10
N PRO A 234 13.41 18.55 13.41
CA PRO A 234 12.54 18.28 12.26
C PRO A 234 13.29 17.83 10.99
N THR A 235 14.54 17.37 11.08
CA THR A 235 15.36 17.05 9.90
C THR A 235 15.20 15.62 9.39
N ASP A 236 14.80 14.67 10.23
CA ASP A 236 14.74 13.26 9.82
C ASP A 236 13.31 12.78 9.53
N TYR A 237 12.30 13.23 10.29
CA TYR A 237 10.91 12.80 10.08
C TYR A 237 10.15 13.71 9.10
N VAL A 238 9.35 13.10 8.23
CA VAL A 238 8.39 13.77 7.35
C VAL A 238 7.10 14.07 8.11
N GLY A 239 6.69 15.34 8.14
CA GLY A 239 5.39 15.72 8.69
C GLY A 239 4.24 15.41 7.72
N THR A 240 3.25 14.64 8.14
CA THR A 240 1.99 14.49 7.40
C THR A 240 1.07 15.64 7.80
N VAL A 241 0.85 16.58 6.90
CA VAL A 241 -0.13 17.65 7.10
C VAL A 241 -1.51 17.11 6.74
N GLY A 242 -2.43 17.07 7.71
CA GLY A 242 -3.79 16.59 7.49
C GLY A 242 -4.58 17.42 6.47
N ARG A 243 -4.40 18.74 6.46
CA ARG A 243 -5.09 19.66 5.54
C ARG A 243 -4.15 20.71 4.96
N PHE A 244 -4.21 20.90 3.65
CA PHE A 244 -3.41 21.90 2.94
C PHE A 244 -4.09 22.32 1.64
N CYS A 245 -3.56 23.35 1.00
CA CYS A 245 -3.96 23.79 -0.32
C CYS A 245 -2.87 23.46 -1.33
N VAL A 246 -3.24 23.27 -2.59
CA VAL A 246 -2.31 23.07 -3.71
C VAL A 246 -2.60 24.10 -4.78
N ASP A 247 -1.59 24.90 -5.10
CA ASP A 247 -1.65 25.89 -6.18
C ASP A 247 -1.92 25.18 -7.50
N PHE A 248 -3.03 25.52 -8.16
CA PHE A 248 -3.44 24.87 -9.39
C PHE A 248 -2.41 25.04 -10.51
N THR A 249 -1.70 26.16 -10.55
CA THR A 249 -0.79 26.49 -11.64
C THR A 249 0.55 25.77 -11.49
N THR A 250 1.11 25.81 -10.29
CA THR A 250 2.48 25.38 -9.97
C THR A 250 2.55 24.01 -9.31
N GLY A 251 1.44 23.53 -8.74
CA GLY A 251 1.39 22.32 -7.92
C GLY A 251 2.04 22.43 -6.55
N ALA A 252 2.51 23.63 -6.17
CA ALA A 252 3.07 23.83 -4.85
C ALA A 252 2.00 23.66 -3.76
N ALA A 253 2.26 22.75 -2.82
CA ALA A 253 1.49 22.65 -1.60
C ALA A 253 1.80 23.84 -0.67
N TYR A 254 0.77 24.44 -0.07
CA TYR A 254 0.92 25.52 0.89
C TYR A 254 -0.16 25.44 1.98
N ASN A 255 0.19 25.98 3.15
CA ASN A 255 -0.74 26.09 4.28
C ASN A 255 -1.18 27.54 4.47
N GLN A 256 -2.49 27.81 4.33
CA GLN A 256 -3.08 29.09 4.76
C GLN A 256 -3.77 28.92 6.11
N GLY A 257 -3.02 29.09 7.22
CA GLY A 257 -3.56 29.05 8.57
C GLY A 257 -4.13 27.69 8.97
N ALA A 258 -5.32 27.66 9.59
CA ALA A 258 -6.00 26.43 10.04
C ALA A 258 -6.53 25.52 8.90
N ALA A 259 -6.01 25.69 7.68
CA ALA A 259 -6.27 24.89 6.48
C ALA A 259 -7.71 24.36 6.38
N ASN A 260 -8.66 25.28 6.15
CA ASN A 260 -10.02 24.93 5.76
C ASN A 260 -10.25 25.29 4.28
N GLN A 261 -11.30 24.74 3.66
CA GLN A 261 -11.58 24.95 2.24
C GLN A 261 -11.69 26.43 1.83
N GLY A 262 -12.12 27.31 2.74
CA GLY A 262 -12.25 28.75 2.48
C GLY A 262 -10.92 29.52 2.54
N ALA A 263 -9.82 28.87 2.91
CA ALA A 263 -8.50 29.47 3.03
C ALA A 263 -7.62 29.25 1.78
N CYS A 264 -8.04 28.43 0.81
CA CYS A 264 -7.30 28.27 -0.44
C CYS A 264 -7.59 29.43 -1.39
N ASP A 265 -6.59 29.82 -2.18
CA ASP A 265 -6.76 30.84 -3.21
C ASP A 265 -7.80 30.36 -4.25
N PRO A 266 -8.58 31.28 -4.87
CA PRO A 266 -9.62 30.88 -5.81
C PRO A 266 -9.08 30.07 -6.99
N GLY A 267 -9.54 28.83 -7.12
CA GLY A 267 -9.15 27.90 -8.20
C GLY A 267 -8.20 26.79 -7.74
N ASP A 268 -7.62 26.91 -6.55
CA ASP A 268 -6.70 25.93 -5.98
C ASP A 268 -7.44 24.73 -5.36
N TYR A 269 -6.70 23.64 -5.17
CA TYR A 269 -7.25 22.43 -4.56
C TYR A 269 -7.10 22.46 -3.05
N PHE A 270 -8.21 22.33 -2.33
CA PHE A 270 -8.19 22.02 -0.91
C PHE A 270 -8.06 20.51 -0.71
N VAL A 271 -7.06 20.07 0.04
CA VAL A 271 -6.77 18.65 0.31
C VAL A 271 -7.02 18.34 1.79
N ASN A 272 -7.61 17.17 2.06
CA ASN A 272 -7.77 16.60 3.39
C ASN A 272 -7.25 15.15 3.40
N ASN A 273 -6.00 14.97 3.83
CA ASN A 273 -5.34 13.68 4.02
C ASN A 273 -5.49 13.14 5.45
N ASN A 274 -6.65 13.39 6.06
CA ASN A 274 -7.06 12.76 7.30
C ASN A 274 -8.56 12.47 7.18
N LEU A 275 -8.88 11.38 6.47
CA LEU A 275 -10.26 10.98 6.19
C LEU A 275 -10.79 9.99 7.23
N GLY A 276 -10.02 9.77 8.30
CA GLY A 276 -10.28 8.79 9.34
C GLY A 276 -9.82 7.38 8.92
N ALA A 277 -9.95 6.41 9.82
CA ALA A 277 -9.49 5.02 9.67
C ALA A 277 -10.21 4.16 8.59
N SER A 278 -10.73 4.77 7.53
CA SER A 278 -11.49 4.08 6.47
C SER A 278 -10.86 4.13 5.10
N ASN A 279 -9.93 5.05 4.85
CA ASN A 279 -9.26 5.12 3.56
C ASN A 279 -7.76 5.35 3.72
N ALA A 280 -6.96 4.82 2.80
CA ALA A 280 -5.58 5.24 2.68
C ALA A 280 -5.53 6.65 2.06
N GLU A 281 -4.72 7.54 2.63
CA GLU A 281 -4.54 8.91 2.13
C GLU A 281 -3.25 9.10 1.34
N PHE A 282 -2.27 8.23 1.54
CA PHE A 282 -0.98 8.33 0.89
C PHE A 282 -0.65 7.05 0.14
N ALA A 283 -0.04 7.22 -1.04
CA ALA A 283 0.62 6.16 -1.78
C ALA A 283 2.09 6.56 -1.98
N ALA A 284 3.02 5.72 -1.57
CA ALA A 284 4.45 5.98 -1.64
C ALA A 284 5.16 4.86 -2.41
N TYR A 285 6.19 5.21 -3.17
CA TYR A 285 7.00 4.23 -3.88
C TYR A 285 8.46 4.70 -3.98
N VAL A 286 9.34 3.73 -4.22
CA VAL A 286 10.76 3.95 -4.51
C VAL A 286 11.03 3.41 -5.92
N ASP A 287 11.49 4.29 -6.82
CA ASP A 287 11.76 3.95 -8.22
C ASP A 287 12.82 2.84 -8.35
N GLU A 288 13.95 3.00 -7.66
CA GLU A 288 15.06 2.07 -7.77
C GLU A 288 14.71 0.67 -7.23
N LEU A 289 13.94 0.60 -6.14
CA LEU A 289 13.43 -0.65 -5.60
C LEU A 289 12.49 -1.35 -6.59
N ASN A 290 11.56 -0.60 -7.21
CA ASN A 290 10.66 -1.14 -8.23
C ASN A 290 11.43 -1.67 -9.44
N ASN A 291 12.45 -0.96 -9.90
CA ASN A 291 13.23 -1.34 -11.09
C ASN A 291 14.13 -2.56 -10.87
N ASN A 292 14.53 -2.84 -9.63
CA ASN A 292 15.42 -3.96 -9.30
C ASN A 292 14.70 -5.18 -8.71
N LEU A 293 13.40 -5.09 -8.43
CA LEU A 293 12.62 -6.12 -7.72
C LEU A 293 12.80 -7.52 -8.31
N GLU A 294 12.67 -7.68 -9.62
CA GLU A 294 12.80 -8.97 -10.33
C GLU A 294 14.19 -9.58 -10.23
N ALA A 295 15.22 -8.74 -10.39
CA ALA A 295 16.61 -9.16 -10.31
C ALA A 295 16.96 -9.61 -8.89
N TRP A 296 16.53 -8.86 -7.89
CA TRP A 296 16.75 -9.17 -6.48
C TRP A 296 15.93 -10.36 -5.99
N ALA A 297 14.68 -10.49 -6.43
CA ALA A 297 13.86 -11.67 -6.19
C ALA A 297 14.55 -12.94 -6.72
N THR A 298 15.11 -12.89 -7.93
CA THR A 298 15.87 -14.00 -8.53
C THR A 298 17.17 -14.29 -7.78
N ALA A 299 17.84 -13.26 -7.27
CA ALA A 299 19.04 -13.38 -6.45
C ALA A 299 18.76 -13.90 -5.03
N GLY A 300 17.49 -14.03 -4.63
CA GLY A 300 17.09 -14.49 -3.30
C GLY A 300 17.26 -13.45 -2.20
N TYR A 301 17.22 -12.16 -2.56
CA TYR A 301 17.37 -11.05 -1.62
C TYR A 301 16.10 -10.82 -0.79
N PHE A 302 16.27 -10.11 0.31
CA PHE A 302 15.22 -9.73 1.24
C PHE A 302 15.12 -8.21 1.36
N MET A 303 13.93 -7.76 1.71
CA MET A 303 13.61 -6.39 2.06
C MET A 303 13.33 -6.33 3.55
N SER A 304 13.95 -5.37 4.24
CA SER A 304 13.78 -5.14 5.66
C SER A 304 13.30 -3.72 5.92
N VAL A 305 12.10 -3.58 6.47
CA VAL A 305 11.42 -2.30 6.67
C VAL A 305 11.45 -1.93 8.13
N ASP A 306 11.91 -0.72 8.45
CA ASP A 306 11.72 -0.09 9.74
C ASP A 306 10.80 1.12 9.56
N PHE A 307 9.86 1.29 10.47
CA PHE A 307 8.81 2.28 10.40
C PHE A 307 8.56 2.89 11.77
N LYS A 308 8.58 4.22 11.81
CA LYS A 308 8.48 5.00 13.06
C LYS A 308 7.50 6.14 12.87
N MET A 309 6.69 6.38 13.89
CA MET A 309 5.73 7.47 13.90
C MET A 309 5.74 8.24 15.22
N ARG A 310 5.40 9.53 15.14
CA ARG A 310 5.22 10.41 16.30
C ARG A 310 4.04 11.35 16.10
N GLY A 311 3.54 11.88 17.20
CA GLY A 311 2.40 12.80 17.19
C GLY A 311 1.06 12.10 16.96
N LEU A 312 1.00 10.78 17.21
CA LEU A 312 -0.24 10.01 17.13
C LEU A 312 -1.20 10.51 18.22
N ASN A 313 -2.47 10.68 17.87
CA ASN A 313 -3.48 11.14 18.83
C ASN A 313 -4.85 10.47 18.69
N ASP A 314 -5.10 9.65 17.66
CA ASP A 314 -6.29 8.80 17.55
C ASP A 314 -5.93 7.31 17.57
N GLY A 315 -4.91 6.95 16.79
CA GLY A 315 -4.46 5.57 16.60
C GLY A 315 -5.26 4.84 15.51
N GLY A 316 -4.75 3.72 15.03
CA GLY A 316 -5.41 2.90 14.02
C GLY A 316 -4.98 3.14 12.59
N GLU A 317 -3.85 3.85 12.43
CA GLU A 317 -3.08 3.96 11.20
C GLU A 317 -2.71 2.56 10.67
N GLN A 318 -2.48 2.47 9.36
CA GLN A 318 -2.15 1.22 8.69
C GLN A 318 -1.13 1.46 7.58
N LEU A 319 -0.22 0.51 7.39
CA LEU A 319 0.74 0.48 6.30
C LEU A 319 0.69 -0.88 5.62
N PHE A 320 0.44 -0.87 4.32
CA PHE A 320 0.33 -2.08 3.51
C PHE A 320 0.86 -1.85 2.10
N ILE A 321 1.17 -2.93 1.40
CA ILE A 321 1.56 -2.93 -0.01
C ILE A 321 0.32 -3.23 -0.85
N CYS A 322 0.04 -2.35 -1.80
CA CYS A 322 -1.06 -2.48 -2.73
C CYS A 322 -0.88 -3.70 -3.66
N ASP A 323 -1.89 -4.56 -3.75
CA ASP A 323 -1.89 -5.77 -4.59
C ASP A 323 -1.83 -5.44 -6.08
N PHE A 324 -2.69 -4.52 -6.52
CA PHE A 324 -2.88 -4.16 -7.91
C PHE A 324 -2.72 -2.66 -8.12
N CYS A 325 -1.51 -2.17 -7.89
CA CYS A 325 -1.11 -0.79 -8.18
C CYS A 325 -0.18 -0.71 -9.39
N ALA A 326 -0.30 0.35 -10.19
CA ALA A 326 0.71 0.69 -11.19
C ALA A 326 1.00 2.20 -11.23
N LEU A 327 2.25 2.49 -11.59
CA LEU A 327 2.79 3.82 -11.87
C LEU A 327 2.73 4.13 -13.36
N THR A 328 2.58 3.11 -14.22
CA THR A 328 2.46 3.27 -15.67
C THR A 328 1.27 2.47 -16.24
N PRO A 329 0.53 3.01 -17.21
CA PRO A 329 -0.60 2.31 -17.82
C PRO A 329 -0.19 1.05 -18.61
N GLU A 330 1.08 0.95 -19.01
CA GLU A 330 1.60 -0.15 -19.82
C GLU A 330 1.58 -1.49 -19.07
N ASN A 331 1.65 -1.44 -17.73
CA ASN A 331 1.52 -2.60 -16.85
C ASN A 331 0.04 -3.02 -16.64
N PHE A 332 -0.94 -2.20 -17.08
CA PHE A 332 -2.37 -2.41 -16.88
C PHE A 332 -3.09 -2.69 -18.21
N ILE A 333 -2.91 -3.90 -18.73
CA ILE A 333 -3.87 -4.46 -19.68
C ILE A 333 -4.59 -5.59 -18.94
N PRO A 334 -5.72 -5.33 -18.27
CA PRO A 334 -6.54 -6.40 -17.73
C PRO A 334 -6.80 -7.37 -18.87
N GLU A 335 -6.45 -8.65 -18.72
CA GLU A 335 -6.77 -9.63 -19.75
C GLU A 335 -8.27 -9.51 -20.02
N PRO A 336 -8.66 -9.15 -21.26
CA PRO A 336 -10.02 -8.72 -21.47
C PRO A 336 -10.92 -9.91 -21.14
N ASN A 337 -11.91 -9.67 -20.27
CA ASN A 337 -13.03 -10.57 -19.96
C ASN A 337 -13.66 -11.23 -21.20
N SER A 338 -13.34 -10.74 -22.40
CA SER A 338 -13.45 -11.44 -23.68
C SER A 338 -12.99 -12.91 -23.67
N LEU A 339 -11.92 -13.33 -22.97
CA LEU A 339 -11.54 -14.75 -22.93
C LEU A 339 -12.55 -15.59 -22.15
N ALA A 340 -13.06 -15.07 -21.04
CA ALA A 340 -14.17 -15.67 -20.32
C ALA A 340 -15.45 -15.68 -21.17
N LEU A 341 -15.72 -14.61 -21.93
CA LEU A 341 -16.85 -14.52 -22.85
C LEU A 341 -16.75 -15.51 -24.02
N VAL A 342 -15.54 -15.69 -24.58
CA VAL A 342 -15.24 -16.67 -25.62
C VAL A 342 -15.39 -18.08 -25.06
N GLY A 343 -14.89 -18.34 -23.84
CA GLY A 343 -15.11 -19.60 -23.13
C GLY A 343 -16.60 -19.90 -22.96
N LEU A 344 -17.38 -18.95 -22.46
CA LEU A 344 -18.83 -19.08 -22.30
C LEU A 344 -19.57 -19.26 -23.64
N ALA A 345 -19.15 -18.55 -24.69
CA ALA A 345 -19.71 -18.70 -26.02
C ALA A 345 -19.46 -20.11 -26.58
N LEU A 346 -18.27 -20.68 -26.36
CA LEU A 346 -17.93 -22.05 -26.77
C LEU A 346 -18.74 -23.08 -25.98
N PHE A 347 -18.94 -22.89 -24.67
CA PHE A 347 -19.81 -23.76 -23.86
C PHE A 347 -21.28 -23.68 -24.30
N ALA A 348 -21.79 -22.50 -24.63
CA ALA A 348 -23.15 -22.31 -25.14
C ALA A 348 -23.35 -23.02 -26.49
N VAL A 349 -22.38 -22.90 -27.41
CA VAL A 349 -22.41 -23.57 -28.72
C VAL A 349 -22.33 -25.09 -28.55
N ALA A 350 -21.47 -25.61 -27.67
CA ALA A 350 -21.38 -27.04 -27.39
C ALA A 350 -22.67 -27.61 -26.78
N GLY A 351 -23.32 -26.86 -25.88
CA GLY A 351 -24.61 -27.21 -25.29
C GLY A 351 -25.73 -27.26 -26.34
N LEU A 352 -25.77 -26.28 -27.25
CA LEU A 352 -26.74 -26.23 -28.35
C LEU A 352 -26.50 -27.34 -29.39
N ALA A 353 -25.25 -27.66 -29.71
CA ALA A 353 -24.89 -28.75 -30.62
C ALA A 353 -25.30 -30.12 -30.08
N ARG A 354 -25.16 -30.34 -28.76
CA ARG A 354 -25.59 -31.59 -28.10
C ARG A 354 -27.10 -31.76 -28.08
N ARG A 355 -27.85 -30.66 -27.98
CA ARG A 355 -29.32 -30.65 -28.05
C ARG A 355 -29.89 -30.97 -29.44
N ARG A 356 -29.11 -30.79 -30.50
CA ARG A 356 -29.51 -31.13 -31.88
C ARG A 356 -29.23 -32.58 -32.27
N ARG A 357 -28.45 -33.32 -31.47
CA ARG A 357 -28.08 -34.73 -31.73
C ARG A 357 -28.91 -35.75 -30.95
N ASN A 358 -29.75 -35.30 -30.02
CA ASN A 358 -30.73 -36.13 -29.29
C ASN A 358 -32.13 -35.74 -29.73
#